data_AF-A0A7C7AHI7-F1
#
_entry.id   AF-A0A7C7AHI7-F1
#
_cell.length_a   1.000
_cell.length_b   1.000
_cell.length_c   1.000
_cell.angle_alpha   90.00
_cell.angle_beta   90.00
_cell.angle_gamma   90.00
#
_symmetry.space_group_name_H-M   'P 1'
#
loop_
_entity.id
_entity.type
_entity.pdbx_description
1 polymer ?
#
loop_
_entity_poly.entity_id
_entity_poly.type
_entity_poly.pdbx_seq_one_letter_code
_entity_poly.pdbx_strand_id
1 'polypeptide(L)'
;MFSFGRKVTWFPLIGGFIKEDINSGIFKIFPDTKCKIYKFEVTDEDYDIICTRLNDFLSRPEKYRYSFLNVFLIRFNIPYERKYHYVCSSFVAYLLKGIIPFNKEISLITPDDYNNMNLKPVYEGRLHEYVNNKGGSIMVQAEVIN
;
A
#
# COMPACT_ATOMS: atom_id res chain seq x y z
N MET A 1 6.81 -7.48 -0.83
CA MET A 1 6.01 -6.25 -0.66
C MET A 1 4.75 -6.60 0.10
N PHE A 2 4.14 -5.66 0.84
CA PHE A 2 2.83 -5.88 1.48
C PHE A 2 1.82 -4.91 0.90
N SER A 3 0.62 -5.40 0.59
CA SER A 3 -0.45 -4.58 0.00
C SER A 3 -1.83 -5.12 0.39
N PHE A 4 -2.85 -4.34 0.04
CA PHE A 4 -4.22 -4.82 -0.05
C PHE A 4 -4.59 -4.99 -1.51
N GLY A 5 -4.88 -6.21 -1.92
CA GLY A 5 -5.12 -6.54 -3.31
C GLY A 5 -6.00 -7.76 -3.50
N ARG A 6 -6.18 -8.15 -4.77
CA ARG A 6 -6.91 -9.35 -5.15
C ARG A 6 -6.13 -10.59 -4.70
N LYS A 7 -6.76 -11.49 -3.95
CA LYS A 7 -6.19 -12.82 -3.62
C LYS A 7 -6.35 -13.79 -4.79
N VAL A 8 -7.41 -13.61 -5.57
CA VAL A 8 -7.67 -14.37 -6.81
C VAL A 8 -7.74 -13.37 -7.96
N THR A 9 -6.80 -13.45 -8.90
CA THR A 9 -6.64 -12.49 -10.00
C THR A 9 -7.90 -12.34 -10.89
N TRP A 10 -8.64 -13.44 -11.09
CA TRP A 10 -9.83 -13.47 -11.95
C TRP A 10 -11.13 -13.09 -11.23
N PHE A 11 -11.17 -13.10 -9.88
CA PHE A 11 -12.39 -12.76 -9.13
C PHE A 11 -12.21 -11.45 -8.37
N PRO A 12 -12.77 -10.34 -8.86
CA PRO A 12 -12.47 -9.01 -8.33
C PRO A 12 -12.85 -8.90 -6.87
N LEU A 13 -13.89 -9.58 -6.39
CA LEU A 13 -14.46 -9.42 -5.04
C LEU A 13 -13.72 -10.16 -3.91
N ILE A 14 -12.74 -11.03 -4.22
CA ILE A 14 -11.98 -11.79 -3.21
C ILE A 14 -10.60 -11.15 -3.06
N GLY A 15 -10.52 -10.17 -2.17
CA GLY A 15 -9.28 -9.44 -1.85
C GLY A 15 -9.07 -9.24 -0.36
N GLY A 16 -7.83 -8.95 0.03
CA GLY A 16 -7.45 -8.67 1.42
C GLY A 16 -5.97 -8.35 1.54
N PHE A 17 -5.44 -8.46 2.76
CA PHE A 17 -4.02 -8.31 3.00
C PHE A 17 -3.23 -9.44 2.33
N ILE A 18 -2.22 -9.07 1.55
CA ILE A 18 -1.37 -10.00 0.80
C ILE A 18 0.10 -9.60 0.91
N LYS A 19 0.97 -10.62 0.91
CA LYS A 19 2.39 -10.45 0.64
C LYS A 19 2.60 -10.63 -0.86
N GLU A 20 2.91 -9.56 -1.53
CA GLU A 20 3.20 -9.57 -2.95
C GLU A 20 4.65 -10.00 -3.20
N ASP A 21 4.77 -10.90 -4.16
CA ASP A 21 6.02 -11.35 -4.76
C ASP A 21 6.08 -10.79 -6.18
N ILE A 22 7.19 -10.11 -6.47
CA ILE A 22 7.38 -9.35 -7.71
C ILE A 22 7.65 -10.28 -8.89
N ASN A 23 8.08 -11.52 -8.63
CA ASN A 23 8.27 -12.54 -9.65
C ASN A 23 6.99 -13.35 -9.95
N SER A 24 5.88 -13.05 -9.27
CA SER A 24 4.62 -13.78 -9.42
C SER A 24 3.40 -12.86 -9.38
N GLY A 25 2.20 -13.44 -9.50
CA GLY A 25 0.95 -12.69 -9.42
C GLY A 25 0.79 -11.59 -10.48
N ILE A 26 0.37 -10.41 -10.03
CA ILE A 26 0.01 -9.28 -10.90
C ILE A 26 1.22 -8.73 -11.67
N PHE A 27 2.41 -8.77 -11.08
CA PHE A 27 3.63 -8.23 -11.71
C PHE A 27 4.13 -9.08 -12.87
N LYS A 28 3.86 -10.40 -12.86
CA LYS A 28 4.11 -11.25 -14.03
C LYS A 28 3.16 -10.96 -15.18
N ILE A 29 1.92 -10.57 -14.88
CA ILE A 29 0.91 -10.22 -15.90
C ILE A 29 1.22 -8.84 -16.49
N PHE A 30 1.72 -7.91 -15.66
CA PHE A 30 2.07 -6.54 -16.06
C PHE A 30 3.58 -6.28 -15.84
N PRO A 31 4.46 -6.86 -16.67
CA PRO A 31 5.91 -6.75 -16.48
C PRO A 31 6.41 -5.31 -16.60
N ASP A 32 5.75 -4.47 -17.40
CA ASP A 32 6.09 -3.06 -17.60
C ASP A 32 5.55 -2.12 -16.49
N THR A 33 5.10 -2.66 -15.36
CA THR A 33 4.57 -1.85 -14.24
C THR A 33 5.62 -0.82 -13.80
N LYS A 34 5.27 0.46 -13.92
CA LYS A 34 6.08 1.57 -13.42
C LYS A 34 5.78 1.80 -11.96
N CYS A 35 6.79 2.10 -11.17
CA CYS A 35 6.66 2.44 -9.77
C CYS A 35 7.54 3.64 -9.42
N LYS A 36 7.12 4.33 -8.36
CA LYS A 36 7.91 5.34 -7.69
C LYS A 36 8.05 4.92 -6.24
N ILE A 37 9.29 4.91 -5.76
CA ILE A 37 9.63 4.43 -4.44
C ILE A 37 10.17 5.58 -3.62
N TYR A 38 9.61 5.71 -2.42
CA TYR A 38 9.95 6.72 -1.46
C TYR A 38 10.66 6.13 -0.25
N LYS A 39 11.55 6.93 0.34
CA LYS A 39 12.12 6.71 1.65
C LYS A 39 11.81 7.92 2.52
N PHE A 40 11.57 7.69 3.79
CA PHE A 40 11.53 8.70 4.82
C PHE A 40 12.25 8.17 6.07
N GLU A 41 12.71 9.09 6.91
CA GLU A 41 13.38 8.78 8.17
C GLU A 41 12.37 8.91 9.30
N VAL A 42 12.48 8.02 10.29
CA VAL A 42 11.59 7.93 11.45
C VAL A 42 12.45 7.76 12.70
N THR A 43 11.90 8.12 13.86
CA THR A 43 12.54 7.75 15.14
C THR A 43 12.37 6.27 15.41
N ASP A 44 13.13 5.75 16.38
CA ASP A 44 12.98 4.37 16.82
C ASP A 44 11.58 4.10 17.39
N GLU A 45 10.98 5.08 18.09
CA GLU A 45 9.61 4.94 18.59
C GLU A 45 8.57 4.85 17.47
N ASP A 46 8.69 5.71 16.45
CA ASP A 46 7.82 5.69 15.28
C ASP A 46 7.96 4.37 14.49
N TYR A 47 9.19 3.87 14.37
CA TYR A 47 9.46 2.57 13.75
C TYR A 47 8.76 1.43 14.50
N ASP A 48 8.86 1.39 15.83
CA ASP A 48 8.21 0.39 16.66
C ASP A 48 6.68 0.45 16.55
N ILE A 49 6.11 1.64 16.44
CA ILE A 49 4.67 1.84 16.18
C ILE A 49 4.28 1.25 14.82
N ILE A 50 5.05 1.52 13.76
CA ILE A 50 4.79 0.97 12.42
C ILE A 50 4.87 -0.56 12.46
N CYS A 51 5.92 -1.11 13.07
CA CYS A 51 6.15 -2.54 13.20
C CYS A 51 5.03 -3.22 13.99
N THR A 52 4.58 -2.63 15.10
CA THR A 52 3.47 -3.14 15.90
C THR A 52 2.19 -3.22 15.07
N ARG A 53 1.84 -2.13 14.37
CA ARG A 53 0.67 -2.09 13.49
C ARG A 53 0.78 -3.12 12.37
N LEU A 54 1.94 -3.25 11.73
CA LEU A 54 2.18 -4.22 10.66
C LEU A 54 2.06 -5.67 11.17
N ASN A 55 2.59 -5.95 12.37
CA ASN A 55 2.50 -7.26 13.01
C ASN A 55 1.05 -7.67 13.31
N ASP A 56 0.15 -6.73 13.56
CA ASP A 56 -1.29 -7.00 13.67
C ASP A 56 -1.91 -7.50 12.35
N PHE A 57 -1.40 -7.05 11.19
CA PHE A 57 -1.80 -7.59 9.88
C PHE A 57 -1.20 -8.97 9.62
N LEU A 58 0.06 -9.16 9.99
CA LEU A 58 0.77 -10.42 9.79
C LEU A 58 0.27 -11.55 10.68
N SER A 59 -0.17 -11.25 11.90
CA SER A 59 -0.65 -12.25 12.86
C SER A 59 -2.07 -12.75 12.57
N ARG A 60 -2.91 -11.93 11.92
CA ARG A 60 -4.32 -12.25 11.61
C ARG A 60 -4.73 -11.81 10.19
N PRO A 61 -4.03 -12.23 9.12
CA PRO A 61 -4.25 -11.76 7.76
C PRO A 61 -5.66 -12.08 7.21
N GLU A 62 -6.30 -13.14 7.70
CA GLU A 62 -7.65 -13.58 7.36
C GLU A 62 -8.74 -12.62 7.83
N LYS A 63 -8.46 -11.83 8.87
CA LYS A 63 -9.34 -10.83 9.45
C LYS A 63 -9.55 -9.63 8.53
N TYR A 64 -8.57 -9.35 7.66
CA TYR A 64 -8.52 -8.15 6.85
C TYR A 64 -9.02 -8.41 5.43
N ARG A 65 -9.91 -7.54 4.95
CA ARG A 65 -10.55 -7.64 3.63
C ARG A 65 -10.28 -6.40 2.80
N TYR A 66 -10.38 -6.55 1.48
CA TYR A 66 -10.27 -5.43 0.57
C TYR A 66 -11.56 -4.60 0.58
N SER A 67 -11.43 -3.26 0.66
CA SER A 67 -12.58 -2.35 0.69
C SER A 67 -12.97 -1.89 -0.71
N PHE A 68 -13.66 -2.73 -1.49
CA PHE A 68 -14.12 -2.38 -2.84
C PHE A 68 -14.96 -1.11 -2.86
N LEU A 69 -15.93 -1.02 -1.94
CA LEU A 69 -16.81 0.13 -1.85
C LEU A 69 -16.02 1.42 -1.61
N ASN A 70 -14.96 1.38 -0.79
CA ASN A 70 -14.12 2.55 -0.57
C ASN A 70 -13.39 3.00 -1.84
N VAL A 71 -12.94 2.08 -2.70
CA VAL A 71 -12.35 2.44 -4.01
C VAL A 71 -13.31 3.27 -4.87
N PHE A 72 -14.62 2.97 -4.82
CA PHE A 72 -15.62 3.76 -5.54
C PHE A 72 -15.87 5.10 -4.83
N LEU A 73 -16.01 5.11 -3.51
CA LEU A 73 -16.37 6.29 -2.72
C LEU A 73 -15.26 7.34 -2.61
N ILE A 74 -13.99 6.92 -2.61
CA ILE A 74 -12.81 7.81 -2.69
C ILE A 74 -12.93 8.76 -3.89
N ARG A 75 -13.40 8.26 -5.04
CA ARG A 75 -13.55 9.07 -6.27
C ARG A 75 -14.59 10.18 -6.15
N PHE A 76 -15.54 10.01 -5.24
CA PHE A 76 -16.57 11.00 -4.92
C PHE A 76 -16.23 11.81 -3.66
N ASN A 77 -15.02 11.65 -3.11
CA ASN A 77 -14.60 12.28 -1.86
C ASN A 77 -15.54 11.98 -0.68
N ILE A 78 -16.14 10.77 -0.67
CA ILE A 78 -17.04 10.32 0.40
C ILE A 78 -16.24 9.42 1.36
N PRO A 79 -15.99 9.82 2.61
CA PRO A 79 -15.24 9.01 3.54
C PRO A 79 -16.03 7.76 3.90
N TYR A 80 -15.42 6.59 3.73
CA TYR A 80 -16.02 5.31 4.09
C TYR A 80 -15.02 4.42 4.80
N GLU A 81 -15.21 4.25 6.09
CA GLU A 81 -14.39 3.36 6.90
C GLU A 81 -15.23 2.18 7.38
N ARG A 82 -14.69 0.98 7.18
CA ARG A 82 -15.24 -0.26 7.74
C ARG A 82 -14.12 -0.99 8.44
N LYS A 83 -14.38 -1.43 9.67
CA LYS A 83 -13.40 -2.16 10.48
C LYS A 83 -12.77 -3.32 9.69
N TYR A 84 -11.45 -3.41 9.71
CA TYR A 84 -10.64 -4.40 9.01
C TYR A 84 -10.74 -4.40 7.48
N HIS A 85 -11.30 -3.35 6.87
CA HIS A 85 -11.37 -3.21 5.42
C HIS A 85 -10.49 -2.05 4.98
N TYR A 86 -9.52 -2.35 4.12
CA TYR A 86 -8.56 -1.36 3.65
C TYR A 86 -8.39 -1.46 2.13
N VAL A 87 -7.97 -0.34 1.54
CA VAL A 87 -7.35 -0.27 0.21
C VAL A 87 -5.85 0.00 0.38
N CYS A 88 -5.06 -0.17 -0.68
CA CYS A 88 -3.60 -0.03 -0.62
C CYS A 88 -3.15 1.31 0.00
N SER A 89 -3.70 2.43 -0.46
CA SER A 89 -3.40 3.77 0.07
C SER A 89 -3.80 3.91 1.54
N SER A 90 -5.05 3.61 1.90
CA SER A 90 -5.51 3.70 3.29
C SER A 90 -4.72 2.79 4.26
N PHE A 91 -4.19 1.66 3.77
CA PHE A 91 -3.36 0.77 4.57
C PHE A 91 -2.03 1.43 4.93
N VAL A 92 -1.35 2.06 3.96
CA VAL A 92 -0.12 2.82 4.24
C VAL A 92 -0.43 3.99 5.18
N ALA A 93 -1.51 4.73 4.94
CA ALA A 93 -1.91 5.83 5.81
C ALA A 93 -2.22 5.37 7.24
N TYR A 94 -2.80 4.18 7.40
CA TYR A 94 -3.02 3.57 8.72
C TYR A 94 -1.71 3.24 9.43
N LEU A 95 -0.75 2.63 8.72
CA LEU A 95 0.57 2.32 9.30
C LEU A 95 1.30 3.59 9.76
N LEU A 96 1.17 4.69 9.01
CA LEU A 96 1.86 5.96 9.24
C LEU A 96 1.04 6.96 10.06
N LYS A 97 -0.12 6.56 10.60
CA LYS A 97 -1.00 7.44 11.36
C LYS A 97 -0.30 8.02 12.59
N GLY A 98 -0.25 9.34 12.68
CA GLY A 98 0.42 10.05 13.79
C GLY A 98 1.93 10.19 13.64
N ILE A 99 2.51 9.66 12.55
CA ILE A 99 3.94 9.76 12.21
C ILE A 99 4.11 10.79 11.09
N ILE A 100 3.26 10.70 10.06
CA ILE A 100 3.19 11.68 8.97
C ILE A 100 1.87 12.44 9.07
N PRO A 101 1.87 13.79 8.89
CA PRO A 101 0.64 14.56 8.84
C PRO A 101 -0.10 14.25 7.53
N PHE A 102 -1.26 13.60 7.66
CA PHE A 102 -2.23 13.48 6.57
C PHE A 102 -3.26 14.59 6.71
N ASN A 103 -3.44 15.40 5.66
CA ASN A 103 -4.42 16.50 5.63
C ASN A 103 -5.84 16.03 5.25
N LYS A 104 -6.09 14.71 5.28
CA LYS A 104 -7.35 14.07 4.87
C LYS A 104 -7.62 12.86 5.75
N GLU A 105 -8.88 12.44 5.81
CA GLU A 105 -9.26 11.17 6.43
C GLU A 105 -8.53 10.00 5.77
N ILE A 106 -8.12 9.01 6.57
CA ILE A 106 -7.36 7.83 6.10
C ILE A 106 -8.09 7.08 4.99
N SER A 107 -9.42 7.01 5.08
CA SER A 107 -10.28 6.37 4.07
C SER A 107 -10.29 7.10 2.73
N LEU A 108 -9.95 8.39 2.71
CA LEU A 108 -9.89 9.26 1.53
C LEU A 108 -8.49 9.39 0.94
N ILE A 109 -7.46 8.87 1.61
CA ILE A 109 -6.10 8.91 1.09
C ILE A 109 -6.02 8.10 -0.19
N THR A 110 -5.53 8.74 -1.24
CA THR A 110 -5.26 8.17 -2.55
C THR A 110 -3.77 7.90 -2.72
N PRO A 111 -3.40 7.07 -3.69
CA PRO A 111 -1.99 6.90 -4.03
C PRO A 111 -1.28 8.20 -4.44
N ASP A 112 -1.99 9.12 -5.10
CA ASP A 112 -1.42 10.39 -5.53
C ASP A 112 -1.12 11.35 -4.36
N ASP A 113 -1.83 11.21 -3.24
CA ASP A 113 -1.52 12.00 -2.04
C ASP A 113 -0.07 11.77 -1.56
N TYR A 114 0.48 10.57 -1.74
CA TYR A 114 1.88 10.29 -1.41
C TYR A 114 2.86 10.96 -2.37
N ASN A 115 2.48 11.14 -3.64
CA ASN A 115 3.31 11.85 -4.61
C ASN A 115 3.48 13.33 -4.26
N ASN A 116 2.44 13.90 -3.66
CA ASN A 116 2.39 15.30 -3.24
C ASN A 116 3.01 15.52 -1.84
N MET A 117 3.38 14.46 -1.12
CA MET A 117 4.11 14.57 0.14
C MET A 117 5.59 14.86 -0.12
N ASN A 118 6.23 15.55 0.82
CA ASN A 118 7.67 15.83 0.78
C ASN A 118 8.50 14.60 1.20
N LEU A 119 8.28 13.47 0.51
CA LEU A 119 9.02 12.22 0.71
C LEU A 119 10.22 12.16 -0.23
N LYS A 120 11.34 11.57 0.22
CA LYS A 120 12.54 11.46 -0.62
C LYS A 120 12.37 10.31 -1.63
N PRO A 121 12.30 10.57 -2.95
CA PRO A 121 12.28 9.50 -3.93
C PRO A 121 13.64 8.81 -3.96
N VAL A 122 13.66 7.47 -4.00
CA VAL A 122 14.88 6.65 -4.10
C VAL A 122 14.92 5.81 -5.37
N TYR A 123 13.80 5.69 -6.07
CA TYR A 123 13.71 5.04 -7.38
C TYR A 123 12.44 5.50 -8.12
N GLU A 124 12.53 5.63 -9.43
CA GLU A 124 11.40 5.85 -10.32
C GLU A 124 11.71 5.14 -11.65
N GLY A 125 10.83 4.23 -12.09
CA GLY A 125 11.10 3.39 -13.26
C GLY A 125 10.26 2.11 -13.25
N ARG A 126 10.69 1.09 -13.99
CA ARG A 126 10.00 -0.20 -14.03
C ARG A 126 10.32 -1.05 -12.80
N LEU A 127 9.30 -1.59 -12.13
CA LEU A 127 9.48 -2.32 -10.88
C LEU A 127 10.47 -3.50 -10.99
N HIS A 128 10.46 -4.23 -12.11
CA HIS A 128 11.39 -5.35 -12.31
C HIS A 128 12.86 -4.90 -12.37
N GLU A 129 13.15 -3.71 -12.89
CA GLU A 129 14.51 -3.15 -12.92
C GLU A 129 14.98 -2.81 -11.51
N TYR A 130 14.09 -2.31 -10.65
CA TYR A 130 14.40 -2.06 -9.24
C TYR A 130 14.77 -3.36 -8.51
N VAL A 131 13.96 -4.41 -8.66
CA VAL A 131 14.17 -5.71 -7.98
C VAL A 131 15.44 -6.40 -8.44
N ASN A 132 15.71 -6.38 -9.74
CA ASN A 132 16.90 -7.03 -10.29
C ASN A 132 18.19 -6.33 -9.82
N ASN A 133 18.14 -5.01 -9.58
CA ASN A 133 19.28 -4.24 -9.10
C ASN A 133 19.43 -4.26 -7.56
N LYS A 134 18.34 -4.46 -6.82
CA LYS A 134 18.35 -4.55 -5.35
C LYS A 134 17.80 -5.90 -4.91
N GLY A 135 18.69 -6.86 -4.70
CA GLY A 135 18.34 -8.14 -4.10
C GLY A 135 17.50 -7.97 -2.83
N GLY A 136 16.18 -8.22 -2.95
CA GLY A 136 15.21 -8.38 -1.87
C GLY A 136 15.22 -7.33 -0.76
N SER A 137 14.44 -6.25 -0.86
CA SER A 137 14.06 -5.44 0.30
C SER A 137 12.57 -5.10 0.25
N ILE A 138 11.91 -5.15 1.41
CA ILE A 138 10.46 -5.06 1.57
C ILE A 138 10.00 -3.63 1.29
N MET A 139 9.14 -3.47 0.29
CA MET A 139 8.52 -2.19 -0.07
C MET A 139 7.01 -2.22 0.24
N VAL A 140 6.43 -1.06 0.55
CA VAL A 140 4.98 -0.83 0.64
C VAL A 140 4.64 0.21 -0.41
N GLN A 141 3.72 -0.11 -1.33
CA GLN A 141 3.41 0.73 -2.49
C GLN A 141 2.08 1.47 -2.32
N ALA A 142 2.07 2.73 -2.77
CA ALA A 142 0.90 3.48 -3.19
C ALA A 142 0.90 3.46 -4.74
N GLU A 143 -0.07 2.78 -5.36
CA GLU A 143 -0.12 2.63 -6.83
C GLU A 143 -0.82 3.81 -7.51
N VAL A 144 -0.08 4.60 -8.29
CA VAL A 144 -0.68 5.38 -9.39
C VAL A 144 -1.01 4.38 -10.51
N ILE A 145 -2.30 4.15 -10.73
CA ILE A 145 -2.78 3.40 -11.88
C ILE A 145 -2.93 4.41 -13.02
N ASN A 146 -2.17 4.24 -14.11
CA ASN A 146 -2.48 4.84 -15.41
C ASN A 146 -3.14 3.77 -16.27
#